data_AF-A0A1W7MDK2-F1
#
_entry.id   AF-A0A1W7MDK2-F1
#
_cell.length_a   1.000
_cell.length_b   1.000
_cell.length_c   1.000
_cell.angle_alpha   90.00
_cell.angle_beta   90.00
_cell.angle_gamma   90.00
#
_symmetry.space_group_name_H-M   'P 1'
#
loop_
_entity.id
_entity.type
_entity.pdbx_description
1 polymer ?
#
loop_
_entity_poly.entity_id
_entity_poly.type
_entity_poly.pdbx_seq_one_letter_code
_entity_poly.pdbx_strand_id
1 'polypeptide(L)'
;MIDLSRRTFMAAAAAVPLLGACRVHAATAARIALYDPTLAAGSQFAIRARELGLVAIPLEQDRVRLLRRILAGRPVSLWGVSRHADQLLANGIMREHGYRAQLALRDQGYQPITSGCGQASRMAAAMSRVASDQWPTAFAEMAAGRSSLCEASQREEMDRATICWSFTLAGGA
;
A
#
# COMPACT_ATOMS: atom_id res chain seq x y z
N MET A 1 43.00 -56.79 35.53
CA MET A 1 42.26 -55.87 36.42
C MET A 1 42.49 -54.49 35.81
N ILE A 2 41.55 -53.83 35.15
CA ILE A 2 40.17 -53.46 35.54
C ILE A 2 39.26 -53.43 34.30
N ASP A 3 37.99 -53.76 34.52
CA ASP A 3 36.86 -53.91 33.60
C ASP A 3 36.52 -52.71 32.69
N LEU A 4 36.07 -53.04 31.48
CA LEU A 4 35.37 -52.15 30.54
C LEU A 4 33.90 -51.99 30.98
N SER A 5 33.54 -50.82 31.49
CA SER A 5 32.13 -50.45 31.72
C SER A 5 31.61 -49.52 30.63
N ARG A 6 30.67 -50.04 29.84
CA ARG A 6 29.85 -49.30 28.88
C ARG A 6 28.93 -48.33 29.63
N ARG A 7 28.92 -47.04 29.26
CA ARG A 7 27.73 -46.18 29.40
C ARG A 7 27.71 -45.09 28.32
N THR A 8 26.81 -45.31 27.39
CA THR A 8 26.29 -44.43 26.35
C THR A 8 25.89 -43.08 26.95
N PHE A 9 26.35 -41.98 26.36
CA PHE A 9 25.74 -40.66 26.56
C PHE A 9 25.41 -40.07 25.19
N MET A 10 24.16 -40.27 24.78
CA MET A 10 23.51 -39.44 23.77
C MET A 10 23.06 -38.16 24.47
N ALA A 11 23.55 -37.00 24.03
CA ALA A 11 23.01 -35.71 24.49
C ALA A 11 23.09 -34.65 23.38
N ALA A 12 21.91 -34.45 22.77
CA ALA A 12 21.35 -33.17 22.30
C ALA A 12 22.23 -32.24 21.45
N ALA A 13 22.08 -32.33 20.11
CA ALA A 13 22.15 -31.15 19.26
C ALA A 13 20.70 -30.63 19.09
N ALA A 14 20.45 -29.44 19.63
CA ALA A 14 19.17 -28.77 19.56
C ALA A 14 18.73 -28.57 18.10
N ALA A 15 17.66 -29.26 17.69
CA ALA A 15 16.94 -28.93 16.48
C ALA A 15 16.22 -27.61 16.72
N VAL A 16 16.70 -26.52 16.12
CA VAL A 16 15.96 -25.26 16.00
C VAL A 16 14.89 -25.47 14.93
N PRO A 17 13.58 -25.54 15.24
CA PRO A 17 12.57 -25.55 14.22
C PRO A 17 12.33 -24.09 13.82
N LEU A 18 13.00 -23.71 12.73
CA LEU A 18 12.45 -22.97 11.60
C LEU A 18 11.26 -22.04 11.91
N LEU A 19 11.58 -20.74 11.88
CA LEU A 19 10.80 -19.67 11.24
C LEU A 19 9.28 -19.85 11.31
N GLY A 20 8.67 -19.09 12.22
CA GLY A 20 7.24 -18.86 12.26
C GLY A 20 6.70 -18.59 10.86
N ALA A 21 6.05 -19.61 10.30
CA ALA A 21 5.22 -19.47 9.13
C ALA A 21 3.98 -18.70 9.56
N CYS A 22 4.10 -17.37 9.63
CA CYS A 22 2.97 -16.52 9.29
C CYS A 22 2.62 -16.92 7.86
N ARG A 23 1.63 -17.82 7.75
CA ARG A 23 0.92 -18.07 6.52
C ARG A 23 0.30 -16.74 6.12
N VAL A 24 1.04 -15.96 5.34
CA VAL A 24 0.45 -14.95 4.49
C VAL A 24 -0.45 -15.77 3.59
N HIS A 25 -1.74 -15.78 3.94
CA HIS A 25 -2.78 -16.33 3.08
C HIS A 25 -2.47 -15.85 1.67
N ALA A 26 -2.34 -16.79 0.74
CA ALA A 26 -2.37 -16.50 -0.68
C ALA A 26 -3.77 -15.93 -0.98
N ALA A 27 -3.97 -14.65 -0.66
CA ALA A 27 -5.16 -13.92 -0.96
C ALA A 27 -4.99 -13.36 -2.36
N THR A 28 -5.69 -13.98 -3.30
CA THR A 28 -6.43 -13.28 -4.36
C THR A 28 -6.03 -11.81 -4.52
N ALA A 29 -5.23 -11.50 -5.55
CA ALA A 29 -5.16 -10.16 -6.13
C ALA A 29 -5.22 -9.01 -5.09
N ALA A 30 -4.42 -9.07 -4.02
CA ALA A 30 -4.63 -8.20 -2.87
C ALA A 30 -4.53 -6.73 -3.27
N ARG A 31 -5.51 -5.91 -2.86
CA ARG A 31 -5.45 -4.44 -2.91
C ARG A 31 -4.92 -3.95 -1.57
N ILE A 32 -3.79 -3.25 -1.58
CA ILE A 32 -3.10 -2.81 -0.36
C ILE A 32 -3.18 -1.29 -0.24
N ALA A 33 -3.58 -0.82 0.93
CA ALA A 33 -3.58 0.59 1.31
C ALA A 33 -2.30 0.91 2.10
N LEU A 34 -1.59 1.97 1.71
CA LEU A 34 -0.38 2.46 2.33
C LEU A 34 -0.60 3.89 2.82
N TYR A 35 -0.12 4.22 4.02
CA TYR A 35 -0.35 5.54 4.58
C TYR A 35 0.84 6.04 5.40
N ASP A 36 1.10 7.34 5.34
CA ASP A 36 1.98 8.00 6.31
C ASP A 36 1.17 8.31 7.59
N PRO A 37 1.46 7.69 8.74
CA PRO A 37 0.72 7.91 9.98
C PRO A 37 0.93 9.31 10.55
N THR A 38 1.96 10.04 10.11
CA THR A 38 2.22 11.43 10.54
C THR A 38 1.32 12.46 9.84
N LEU A 39 0.56 12.03 8.83
CA LEU A 39 -0.39 12.88 8.10
C LEU A 39 -1.81 12.59 8.57
N ALA A 40 -2.58 13.63 8.87
CA ALA A 40 -4.00 13.50 9.24
C ALA A 40 -4.80 12.78 8.15
N ALA A 41 -4.59 13.17 6.89
CA ALA A 41 -5.18 12.52 5.72
C ALA A 41 -4.77 11.05 5.58
N GLY A 42 -3.52 10.71 5.91
CA GLY A 42 -3.05 9.31 5.92
C GLY A 42 -3.80 8.47 6.94
N SER A 43 -4.00 9.01 8.15
CA SER A 43 -4.78 8.36 9.20
C SER A 43 -6.26 8.18 8.82
N GLN A 44 -6.91 9.21 8.26
CA GLN A 44 -8.29 9.14 7.78
C GLN A 44 -8.47 8.09 6.68
N PHE A 45 -7.58 8.10 5.68
CA PHE A 45 -7.54 7.09 4.63
C PHE A 45 -7.39 5.67 5.21
N ALA A 46 -6.47 5.48 6.17
CA ALA A 46 -6.23 4.17 6.77
C ALA A 46 -7.43 3.65 7.58
N ILE A 47 -8.10 4.52 8.34
CA ILE A 47 -9.33 4.17 9.06
C ILE A 47 -10.38 3.67 8.06
N ARG A 48 -10.68 4.48 7.03
CA ARG A 48 -11.69 4.12 6.02
C ARG A 48 -11.31 2.86 5.24
N ALA A 49 -10.05 2.71 4.84
CA ALA A 49 -9.57 1.54 4.13
C ALA A 49 -9.81 0.25 4.93
N ARG A 50 -9.58 0.27 6.26
CA ARG A 50 -9.84 -0.87 7.14
C ARG A 50 -11.32 -1.19 7.25
N GLU A 51 -12.18 -0.18 7.39
CA GLU A 51 -13.64 -0.36 7.39
C GLU A 51 -14.15 -1.03 6.10
N LEU A 52 -13.47 -0.75 4.99
CA LEU A 52 -13.78 -1.32 3.67
C LEU A 52 -13.13 -2.69 3.43
N GLY A 53 -12.43 -3.25 4.43
CA GLY A 53 -11.79 -4.56 4.36
C GLY A 53 -10.44 -4.58 3.65
N LEU A 54 -9.82 -3.43 3.38
CA LEU A 54 -8.48 -3.35 2.83
C LEU A 54 -7.42 -3.54 3.92
N VAL A 55 -6.28 -4.12 3.52
CA VAL A 55 -5.08 -4.17 4.35
C VAL A 55 -4.41 -2.80 4.33
N ALA A 56 -4.45 -2.08 5.45
CA ALA A 56 -3.85 -0.75 5.60
C ALA A 56 -2.53 -0.79 6.40
N ILE A 57 -1.41 -0.50 5.72
CA ILE A 57 -0.05 -0.62 6.23
C ILE A 57 0.60 0.77 6.35
N PRO A 58 1.18 1.12 7.52
CA PRO A 58 1.87 2.40 7.68
C PRO A 58 3.24 2.41 6.99
N LEU A 59 3.62 3.55 6.42
CA LEU A 59 4.93 3.80 5.80
C LEU A 59 5.96 4.25 6.84
N GLU A 60 6.44 3.32 7.65
CA GLU A 60 7.38 3.60 8.76
C GLU A 60 8.84 3.19 8.46
N GLN A 61 9.77 3.97 9.03
CA GLN A 61 11.22 3.79 9.27
C GLN A 61 12.12 3.21 8.16
N ASP A 62 11.73 2.13 7.46
CA ASP A 62 12.42 1.56 6.30
C ASP A 62 11.42 1.25 5.17
N ARG A 63 11.09 2.31 4.41
CA ARG A 63 10.11 2.27 3.31
C ARG A 63 10.56 1.35 2.18
N VAL A 64 11.86 1.27 1.88
CA VAL A 64 12.39 0.44 0.80
C VAL A 64 12.19 -1.03 1.13
N ARG A 65 12.63 -1.47 2.31
CA ARG A 65 12.47 -2.86 2.75
C ARG A 65 11.00 -3.22 2.94
N LEU A 66 10.18 -2.29 3.45
CA LEU A 66 8.74 -2.48 3.55
C LEU A 66 8.11 -2.72 2.18
N LEU A 67 8.33 -1.82 1.22
CA LEU A 67 7.75 -1.93 -0.12
C LEU A 67 8.21 -3.20 -0.83
N ARG A 68 9.51 -3.56 -0.75
CA ARG A 68 10.01 -4.81 -1.34
C ARG A 68 9.36 -6.05 -0.74
N ARG A 69 9.14 -6.08 0.58
CA ARG A 69 8.42 -7.18 1.25
C ARG A 69 6.97 -7.27 0.78
N ILE A 70 6.30 -6.14 0.64
CA ILE A 70 4.92 -6.10 0.13
C ILE A 70 4.87 -6.62 -1.32
N LEU A 71 5.79 -6.16 -2.16
CA LEU A 71 5.84 -6.51 -3.58
C LEU A 71 6.21 -7.97 -3.84
N ALA A 72 6.92 -8.62 -2.90
CA ALA A 72 7.13 -10.07 -2.95
C ALA A 72 5.81 -10.85 -2.97
N GLY A 73 4.75 -10.31 -2.36
CA GLY A 73 3.39 -10.87 -2.41
C GLY A 73 2.62 -10.60 -3.69
N ARG A 74 3.20 -9.83 -4.64
CA ARG A 74 2.60 -9.44 -5.93
C ARG A 74 1.13 -8.97 -5.82
N PRO A 75 0.82 -7.99 -4.95
CA PRO A 75 -0.54 -7.43 -4.86
C PRO A 75 -1.02 -6.92 -6.22
N VAL A 76 -2.33 -7.01 -6.52
CA VAL A 76 -2.83 -6.51 -7.80
C VAL A 76 -2.78 -5.00 -7.90
N SER A 77 -2.97 -4.30 -6.78
CA SER A 77 -2.82 -2.85 -6.74
C SER A 77 -2.37 -2.35 -5.37
N LEU A 78 -1.63 -1.24 -5.39
CA LEU A 78 -1.26 -0.50 -4.19
C LEU A 78 -1.78 0.92 -4.29
N TRP A 79 -2.30 1.42 -3.18
CA TRP A 79 -2.92 2.74 -3.05
C TRP A 79 -2.30 3.44 -1.85
N GLY A 80 -1.79 4.66 -2.04
CA GLY A 80 -0.98 5.31 -1.04
C GLY A 80 -1.39 6.75 -0.77
N VAL A 81 -1.33 7.15 0.50
CA VAL A 81 -1.36 8.55 0.95
C VAL A 81 -0.06 8.82 1.70
N SER A 82 0.79 9.69 1.16
CA SER A 82 2.13 9.93 1.74
C SER A 82 2.60 11.36 1.49
N ARG A 83 3.83 11.65 1.91
CA ARG A 83 4.58 12.82 1.43
C ARG A 83 5.07 12.59 0.01
N HIS A 84 5.39 13.67 -0.71
CA HIS A 84 5.86 13.59 -2.10
C HIS A 84 7.14 12.77 -2.26
N ALA A 85 8.11 12.91 -1.35
CA ALA A 85 9.37 12.14 -1.41
C ALA A 85 9.13 10.63 -1.37
N ASP A 86 8.18 10.18 -0.55
CA ASP A 86 7.84 8.76 -0.42
C ASP A 86 7.17 8.22 -1.70
N GLN A 87 6.37 9.06 -2.37
CA GLN A 87 5.76 8.70 -3.66
C GLN A 87 6.82 8.56 -4.76
N LEU A 88 7.84 9.42 -4.80
CA LEU A 88 8.94 9.30 -5.76
C LEU A 88 9.75 8.03 -5.52
N LEU A 89 10.06 7.73 -4.26
CA LEU A 89 10.73 6.49 -3.86
C LEU A 89 9.89 5.26 -4.25
N ALA A 90 8.60 5.28 -3.94
CA ALA A 90 7.68 4.21 -4.30
C ALA A 90 7.65 4.02 -5.82
N ASN A 91 7.55 5.10 -6.62
CA ASN A 91 7.52 5.00 -8.08
C ASN A 91 8.73 4.26 -8.67
N GLY A 92 9.94 4.55 -8.16
CA GLY A 92 11.16 3.83 -8.59
C GLY A 92 11.05 2.32 -8.33
N ILE A 93 10.75 1.94 -7.08
CA ILE A 93 10.64 0.54 -6.66
C ILE A 93 9.51 -0.17 -7.40
N MET A 94 8.33 0.46 -7.50
CA MET A 94 7.15 -0.12 -8.16
C MET A 94 7.46 -0.48 -9.62
N ARG A 95 8.12 0.43 -10.35
CA ARG A 95 8.49 0.20 -11.75
C ARG A 95 9.48 -0.95 -11.92
N GLU A 96 10.48 -1.08 -11.03
CA GLU A 96 11.41 -2.21 -11.02
C GLU A 96 10.69 -3.56 -10.88
N HIS A 97 9.55 -3.57 -10.17
CA HIS A 97 8.72 -4.75 -9.95
C HIS A 97 7.58 -4.92 -10.97
N GLY A 98 7.58 -4.15 -12.07
CA GLY A 98 6.60 -4.28 -13.16
C GLY A 98 5.25 -3.62 -12.90
N TYR A 99 5.14 -2.74 -11.90
CA TYR A 99 3.94 -1.95 -11.67
C TYR A 99 3.94 -0.68 -12.51
N ARG A 100 2.73 -0.24 -12.87
CA ARG A 100 2.49 1.01 -13.59
C ARG A 100 1.72 1.98 -12.72
N ALA A 101 2.17 3.24 -12.69
CA ALA A 101 1.45 4.32 -12.04
C ALA A 101 0.11 4.55 -12.75
N GLN A 102 -0.98 4.55 -11.99
CA GLN A 102 -2.33 4.87 -12.47
C GLN A 102 -2.74 6.28 -12.08
N LEU A 103 -2.30 6.74 -10.91
CA LEU A 103 -2.66 8.05 -10.39
C LEU A 103 -1.53 8.60 -9.51
N ALA A 104 -1.31 9.91 -9.57
CA ALA A 104 -0.73 10.66 -8.48
C ALA A 104 -1.35 12.06 -8.48
N LEU A 105 -1.86 12.52 -7.33
CA LEU A 105 -2.50 13.83 -7.20
C LEU A 105 -1.94 14.59 -6.02
N ARG A 106 -1.59 15.85 -6.27
CA ARG A 106 -1.08 16.81 -5.29
C ARG A 106 -2.05 18.00 -5.19
N ASP A 107 -2.07 18.63 -4.02
CA ASP A 107 -2.87 19.82 -3.73
C ASP A 107 -2.61 21.00 -4.68
N GLN A 108 -1.33 21.28 -5.01
CA GLN A 108 -0.96 22.45 -5.84
C GLN A 108 -1.14 22.31 -7.36
N GLY A 109 -1.93 21.35 -7.82
CA GLY A 109 -2.20 21.23 -9.25
C GLY A 109 -2.21 19.79 -9.70
N TYR A 110 -3.31 19.47 -10.34
CA TYR A 110 -3.56 18.22 -11.03
C TYR A 110 -2.47 17.95 -12.07
N GLN A 111 -1.63 16.94 -11.84
CA GLN A 111 -0.74 16.40 -12.86
C GLN A 111 -0.95 14.88 -12.96
N PRO A 112 -1.84 14.42 -13.87
CA PRO A 112 -1.95 13.00 -14.15
C PRO A 112 -0.61 12.55 -14.72
N ILE A 113 0.09 11.68 -13.99
CA ILE A 113 1.41 11.19 -14.39
C ILE A 113 1.32 10.33 -15.67
N THR A 114 0.12 9.92 -16.08
CA THR A 114 -0.12 9.24 -17.36
C THR A 114 -1.31 9.84 -18.10
N SER A 115 -1.03 10.49 -19.23
CA SER A 115 -2.03 11.01 -20.17
C SER A 115 -2.46 9.91 -21.14
N GLY A 116 -3.30 8.99 -20.65
CA GLY A 116 -4.09 8.12 -21.52
C GLY A 116 -5.56 8.38 -21.26
N CYS A 117 -6.38 8.56 -22.30
CA CYS A 117 -7.84 8.49 -22.20
C CYS A 117 -8.20 7.12 -21.60
N GLY A 118 -8.46 7.05 -20.28
CA GLY A 118 -8.50 5.78 -19.57
C GLY A 118 -8.94 5.88 -18.11
N GLN A 119 -8.74 4.81 -17.35
CA GLN A 119 -9.14 4.72 -15.93
C GLN A 119 -8.50 5.82 -15.05
N ALA A 120 -7.25 6.18 -15.34
CA ALA A 120 -6.52 7.27 -14.67
C ALA A 120 -7.26 8.61 -14.77
N SER A 121 -7.69 9.03 -15.96
CA SER A 121 -8.40 10.30 -16.14
C SER A 121 -9.77 10.30 -15.45
N ARG A 122 -10.47 9.15 -15.41
CA ARG A 122 -11.73 8.99 -14.67
C ARG A 122 -11.54 9.10 -13.15
N MET A 123 -10.54 8.42 -12.61
CA MET A 123 -10.20 8.50 -11.17
C MET A 123 -9.79 9.91 -10.75
N ALA A 124 -9.05 10.58 -11.63
CA ALA A 124 -8.57 11.92 -11.37
C ALA A 124 -9.72 12.96 -11.47
N ALA A 125 -10.66 12.81 -12.43
CA ALA A 125 -11.88 13.61 -12.51
C ALA A 125 -12.87 13.32 -11.37
N ALA A 126 -12.90 12.08 -10.88
CA ALA A 126 -13.60 11.68 -9.67
C ALA A 126 -13.07 12.44 -8.44
N MET A 127 -11.75 12.40 -8.24
CA MET A 127 -11.10 13.09 -7.12
C MET A 127 -11.27 14.61 -7.16
N SER A 128 -11.31 15.22 -8.36
CA SER A 128 -11.55 16.66 -8.49
C SER A 128 -12.93 17.14 -8.02
N ARG A 129 -13.87 16.20 -7.82
CA ARG A 129 -15.25 16.47 -7.41
C ARG A 129 -15.49 16.20 -5.92
N VAL A 130 -14.53 15.64 -5.19
CA VAL A 130 -14.70 15.37 -3.76
C VAL A 130 -14.34 16.62 -2.96
N ALA A 131 -15.11 16.90 -1.91
CA ALA A 131 -14.78 17.94 -0.94
C ALA A 131 -13.40 17.67 -0.29
N SER A 132 -12.67 18.72 0.04
CA SER A 132 -11.28 18.65 0.51
C SER A 132 -11.10 18.01 1.88
N ASP A 133 -12.15 17.90 2.67
CA ASP A 133 -12.18 17.19 3.93
C ASP A 133 -12.48 15.68 3.76
N GLN A 134 -13.18 15.31 2.68
CA GLN A 134 -13.67 13.95 2.43
C GLN A 134 -12.82 13.15 1.44
N TRP A 135 -11.87 13.79 0.76
CA TRP A 135 -11.05 13.13 -0.26
C TRP A 135 -10.30 11.89 0.24
N PRO A 136 -9.78 11.79 1.49
CA PRO A 136 -9.07 10.57 1.94
C PRO A 136 -10.02 9.38 2.02
N THR A 137 -11.26 9.63 2.46
CA THR A 137 -12.33 8.64 2.57
C THR A 137 -12.77 8.17 1.18
N ALA A 138 -13.04 9.10 0.26
CA ALA A 138 -13.41 8.77 -1.12
C ALA A 138 -12.28 8.04 -1.86
N PHE A 139 -11.02 8.38 -1.58
CA PHE A 139 -9.87 7.69 -2.14
C PHE A 139 -9.78 6.24 -1.65
N ALA A 140 -10.10 5.97 -0.37
CA ALA A 140 -10.19 4.61 0.17
C ALA A 140 -11.33 3.80 -0.47
N GLU A 141 -12.47 4.43 -0.76
CA GLU A 141 -13.59 3.78 -1.47
C GLU A 141 -13.20 3.36 -2.89
N MET A 142 -12.51 4.23 -3.62
CA MET A 142 -11.94 3.88 -4.92
C MET A 142 -10.90 2.76 -4.82
N ALA A 143 -10.04 2.78 -3.80
CA ALA A 143 -9.08 1.70 -3.57
C ALA A 143 -9.76 0.35 -3.30
N ALA A 144 -10.94 0.36 -2.67
CA ALA A 144 -11.76 -0.83 -2.44
C ALA A 144 -12.55 -1.28 -3.68
N GLY A 145 -12.53 -0.51 -4.78
CA GLY A 145 -13.34 -0.76 -5.97
C GLY A 145 -14.83 -0.42 -5.78
N ARG A 146 -15.17 0.37 -4.75
CA ARG A 146 -16.52 0.88 -4.53
C ARG A 146 -16.59 2.27 -5.16
N SER A 147 -17.23 2.37 -6.31
CA SER A 147 -17.51 3.65 -6.96
C SER A 147 -18.88 4.16 -6.52
N SER A 148 -18.95 4.86 -5.40
CA SER A 148 -20.09 5.72 -5.09
C SER A 148 -19.60 7.15 -5.01
N LEU A 149 -19.46 7.80 -6.17
CA LEU A 149 -19.23 9.25 -6.24
C LEU A 149 -20.57 9.90 -6.59
N CYS A 150 -21.42 10.02 -5.58
CA CYS A 150 -22.54 10.96 -5.63
C CYS A 150 -22.26 12.10 -4.65
N GLU A 151 -22.43 13.29 -5.20
CA GLU A 151 -22.50 14.62 -4.58
C GLU A 151 -21.18 15.28 -4.17
N ALA A 152 -20.83 16.28 -4.97
CA ALA A 152 -19.73 17.22 -4.79
C ALA A 152 -20.26 18.48 -4.09
N SER A 153 -19.53 18.98 -3.11
CA SER A 153 -19.64 20.37 -2.65
C SER A 153 -18.24 20.95 -2.39
N GLN A 154 -18.18 22.19 -1.92
CA GLN A 154 -17.20 23.23 -2.28
C GLN A 154 -15.71 22.91 -2.06
N ARG A 155 -14.90 23.65 -2.84
CA ARG A 155 -13.44 23.54 -2.97
C ARG A 155 -12.74 24.26 -1.81
N GLU A 156 -12.03 23.52 -0.97
CA GLU A 156 -11.09 24.07 0.02
C GLU A 156 -9.72 23.37 -0.09
N GLU A 157 -8.66 23.98 0.47
CA GLU A 157 -7.25 23.61 0.26
C GLU A 157 -6.89 22.28 0.96
N MET A 158 -6.32 21.31 0.22
CA MET A 158 -5.79 20.07 0.80
C MET A 158 -4.42 20.38 1.44
N ASP A 159 -4.01 19.68 2.49
CA ASP A 159 -2.69 19.93 3.10
C ASP A 159 -1.56 19.78 2.05
N ARG A 160 -0.82 20.88 1.80
CA ARG A 160 0.17 21.07 0.71
C ARG A 160 1.21 19.97 0.59
N ALA A 161 1.50 19.27 1.68
CA ALA A 161 2.53 18.23 1.73
C ALA A 161 2.02 16.83 1.32
N THR A 162 0.70 16.63 1.25
CA THR A 162 0.08 15.32 1.05
C THR A 162 -0.09 15.01 -0.45
N ILE A 163 0.27 13.78 -0.83
CA ILE A 163 0.04 13.23 -2.16
C ILE A 163 -0.72 11.91 -2.04
N CYS A 164 -1.71 11.69 -2.91
CA CYS A 164 -2.33 10.38 -3.07
C CYS A 164 -1.89 9.75 -4.39
N TRP A 165 -1.69 8.44 -4.42
CA TRP A 165 -1.15 7.73 -5.58
C TRP A 165 -1.64 6.28 -5.66
N SER A 166 -1.64 5.71 -6.86
CA SER A 166 -1.95 4.29 -7.05
C SER A 166 -1.12 3.63 -8.15
N PHE A 167 -0.84 2.35 -7.95
CA PHE A 167 -0.08 1.50 -8.86
C PHE A 167 -0.81 0.18 -9.08
N THR A 168 -0.73 -0.34 -10.30
CA THR A 168 -1.27 -1.66 -10.66
C THR A 168 -0.21 -2.51 -11.33
N LEU A 169 -0.25 -3.82 -11.10
CA LEU A 169 0.68 -4.75 -11.74
C LEU A 169 0.40 -4.80 -13.25
N ALA A 170 1.42 -4.58 -14.08
CA ALA A 170 1.26 -4.70 -15.54
C ALA A 170 0.99 -6.15 -15.91
N GLY A 171 -0.22 -6.45 -16.40
CA GLY A 171 -0.63 -7.80 -16.83
C GLY A 171 -1.86 -8.38 -16.12
N GLY A 172 -2.48 -7.65 -15.19
CA GLY A 172 -3.82 -7.98 -14.67
C GLY A 172 -4.89 -7.14 -15.38
N ALA A 173 -5.54 -7.74 -16.38
CA ALA A 173 -6.81 -7.28 -16.94
C ALA A 173 -7.88 -8.33 -16.64
#